data_AF-A0A932ZV56-F1
#
_entry.id   AF-A0A932ZV56-F1
#
_cell.length_a   1.000
_cell.length_b   1.000
_cell.length_c   1.000
_cell.angle_alpha   90.00
_cell.angle_beta   90.00
_cell.angle_gamma   90.00
#
_symmetry.space_group_name_H-M   'P 1'
#
loop_
_entity.id
_entity.type
_entity.pdbx_description
1 polymer ?
#
loop_
_entity_poly.entity_id
_entity_poly.type
_entity_poly.pdbx_seq_one_letter_code
_entity_poly.pdbx_strand_id
1 'polypeptide(L)'
;VPAGGGGGPGGGADGAVWARSRPAPLGEPFWVPAPEDHLLILSAHLMKHSFEPGIWFTDLEALLRAEPALDWGAVISRAGEWGLLRPLAYSLRGLGLLDGPRFGAPALALPAAARGALMAARPGPLDRLLLSLAGRSTRLRGEKEEWERPPIANLLWLSSREGLGAKLGLLWEAAFPRHEVMGQIYPGYRPALRGWFLLRRAADLLRLALRLAARLGRGR
;
A
#
# COMPACT_ATOMS: atom_id res chain seq x y z
N VAL A 1 4.09 25.81 26.77
CA VAL A 1 3.46 24.78 27.63
C VAL A 1 3.50 23.46 26.87
N PRO A 2 4.26 22.44 27.27
CA PRO A 2 4.17 21.15 26.62
C PRO A 2 3.06 20.33 27.32
N ALA A 3 1.93 20.15 26.65
CA ALA A 3 1.04 19.01 26.90
C ALA A 3 1.55 17.89 25.99
N GLY A 4 1.82 16.66 26.42
CA GLY A 4 1.17 15.88 27.45
C GLY A 4 0.98 14.51 26.81
N GLY A 5 1.83 13.55 27.19
CA GLY A 5 1.87 12.22 26.57
C GLY A 5 0.57 11.45 26.79
N GLY A 6 -0.04 11.02 25.67
CA GLY A 6 -1.12 10.04 25.64
C GLY A 6 -0.63 8.74 25.04
N GLY A 7 0.03 7.92 25.86
CA GLY A 7 0.46 6.57 25.50
C GLY A 7 -0.71 5.60 25.44
N GLY A 8 -1.45 5.60 24.33
CA GLY A 8 -2.27 4.46 23.94
C GLY A 8 -1.41 3.38 23.28
N PRO A 9 -1.88 2.12 23.18
CA PRO A 9 -1.13 1.01 22.55
C PRO A 9 -0.86 1.19 21.03
N GLY A 10 -1.16 2.36 20.45
CA GLY A 10 -0.75 2.80 19.11
C GLY A 10 0.44 3.79 19.09
N GLY A 11 0.96 4.24 20.25
CA GLY A 11 1.90 5.36 20.32
C GLY A 11 3.34 5.10 19.83
N GLY A 12 3.75 3.84 19.66
CA GLY A 12 5.12 3.50 19.30
C GLY A 12 5.48 3.81 17.84
N ALA A 13 4.62 3.42 16.90
CA ALA A 13 4.86 3.62 15.47
C ALA A 13 4.57 5.06 15.04
N ASP A 14 3.47 5.64 15.53
CA ASP A 14 3.08 7.02 15.22
C ASP A 14 4.12 8.01 15.75
N GLY A 15 4.61 7.81 16.99
CA GLY A 15 5.69 8.62 17.56
C GLY A 15 6.98 8.54 16.75
N ALA A 16 7.32 7.35 16.22
CA ALA A 16 8.55 7.14 15.44
C ALA A 16 8.51 7.78 14.03
N VAL A 17 7.34 7.94 13.42
CA VAL A 17 7.16 8.65 12.14
C VAL A 17 7.32 10.16 12.35
N TRP A 18 6.61 10.70 13.36
CA TRP A 18 6.59 12.14 13.60
C TRP A 18 7.87 12.67 14.27
N ALA A 19 8.67 11.80 14.88
CA ALA A 19 9.98 12.16 15.45
C ALA A 19 10.97 12.73 14.41
N ARG A 20 10.80 12.37 13.12
CA ARG A 20 11.62 12.89 12.00
C ARG A 20 10.86 13.91 11.15
N SER A 21 9.73 14.41 11.63
CA SER A 21 8.96 15.38 10.87
C SER A 21 9.74 16.69 10.69
N ARG A 22 9.43 17.40 9.61
CA ARG A 22 9.99 18.69 9.25
C ARG A 22 8.86 19.68 8.94
N PRO A 23 9.09 21.00 9.08
CA PRO A 23 8.12 21.98 8.63
C PRO A 23 7.96 21.93 7.11
N ALA A 24 6.72 22.00 6.63
CA ALA A 24 6.44 22.16 5.20
C ALA A 24 6.54 23.64 4.79
N PRO A 25 7.06 23.94 3.59
CA PRO A 25 7.22 25.32 3.11
C PRO A 25 5.91 25.89 2.50
N LEU A 26 4.77 25.73 3.18
CA LEU A 26 3.45 26.09 2.65
C LEU A 26 2.67 27.00 3.63
N GLY A 27 3.02 28.28 3.65
CA GLY A 27 2.33 29.30 4.44
C GLY A 27 2.49 29.05 5.94
N GLU A 28 1.39 28.71 6.62
CA GLU A 28 1.40 28.37 8.05
C GLU A 28 2.24 27.11 8.33
N PRO A 29 3.00 27.07 9.43
CA PRO A 29 3.89 25.96 9.71
C PRO A 29 3.09 24.71 10.11
N PHE A 30 2.95 23.78 9.17
CA PHE A 30 2.53 22.42 9.47
C PHE A 30 3.68 21.43 9.31
N TRP A 31 3.63 20.37 10.10
CA TRP A 31 4.65 19.32 10.12
C TRP A 31 4.29 18.23 9.12
N VAL A 32 5.28 17.82 8.34
CA VAL A 32 5.18 16.69 7.42
C VAL A 32 6.24 15.64 7.78
N PRO A 33 6.01 14.36 7.47
CA PRO A 33 7.04 13.34 7.66
C PRO A 33 8.34 13.69 6.92
N ALA A 34 9.46 13.15 7.39
CA ALA A 34 10.71 13.19 6.64
C ALA A 34 10.50 12.66 5.20
N PRO A 35 11.25 13.14 4.20
CA PRO A 35 11.14 12.66 2.81
C PRO A 35 11.19 11.13 2.68
N GLU A 36 12.06 10.47 3.45
CA GLU A 36 12.19 9.01 3.43
C GLU A 36 10.90 8.33 3.90
N ASP A 37 10.30 8.84 4.97
CA ASP A 37 9.10 8.29 5.57
C ASP A 37 7.88 8.57 4.69
N HIS A 38 7.83 9.77 4.11
CA HIS A 38 6.80 10.18 3.19
C HIS A 38 6.79 9.29 1.93
N LEU A 39 7.96 8.95 1.40
CA LEU A 39 8.09 8.03 0.27
C LEU A 39 7.51 6.64 0.59
N LEU A 40 7.76 6.14 1.79
CA LEU A 40 7.21 4.85 2.25
C LEU A 40 5.70 4.91 2.44
N ILE A 41 5.18 5.98 3.02
CA ILE A 41 3.74 6.21 3.19
C ILE A 41 3.04 6.25 1.83
N LEU A 42 3.57 7.02 0.87
CA LEU A 42 3.03 7.09 -0.49
C LEU A 42 3.09 5.74 -1.20
N SER A 43 4.18 4.98 -1.03
CA SER A 43 4.31 3.64 -1.60
C SER A 43 3.28 2.65 -1.03
N ALA A 44 3.05 2.69 0.28
CA ALA A 44 2.01 1.90 0.94
C ALA A 44 0.60 2.33 0.48
N HIS A 45 0.37 3.63 0.36
CA HIS A 45 -0.89 4.20 -0.10
C HIS A 45 -1.19 3.79 -1.56
N LEU A 46 -0.19 3.87 -2.44
CA LEU A 46 -0.31 3.42 -3.82
C LEU A 46 -0.66 1.93 -3.89
N MET A 47 -0.03 1.09 -3.06
CA MET A 47 -0.38 -0.33 -2.98
C MET A 47 -1.80 -0.57 -2.45
N LYS A 48 -2.26 0.22 -1.47
CA LYS A 48 -3.65 0.22 -0.98
C LYS A 48 -4.64 0.53 -2.12
N HIS A 49 -4.24 1.38 -3.05
CA HIS A 49 -5.00 1.68 -4.27
C HIS A 49 -4.64 0.78 -5.45
N SER A 50 -4.11 -0.43 -5.16
CA SER A 50 -3.79 -1.46 -6.15
C SER A 50 -2.86 -0.97 -7.26
N PHE A 51 -1.97 0.00 -7.02
CA PHE A 51 -1.13 0.59 -8.08
C PHE A 51 -1.92 1.11 -9.29
N GLU A 52 -3.16 1.53 -9.10
CA GLU A 52 -3.95 2.11 -10.18
C GLU A 52 -3.28 3.38 -10.71
N PRO A 53 -3.13 3.53 -12.04
CA PRO A 53 -2.59 4.74 -12.63
C PRO A 53 -3.43 5.98 -12.26
N GLY A 54 -2.74 7.08 -11.96
CA GLY A 54 -3.37 8.36 -11.62
C GLY A 54 -2.56 9.17 -10.60
N ILE A 55 -3.28 9.99 -9.83
CA ILE A 55 -2.74 11.00 -8.91
C ILE A 55 -1.63 10.46 -7.98
N TRP A 56 -1.73 9.20 -7.54
CA TRP A 56 -0.80 8.61 -6.58
C TRP A 56 0.62 8.39 -7.14
N PHE A 57 0.75 8.08 -8.44
CA PHE A 57 2.08 8.03 -9.07
C PHE A 57 2.65 9.43 -9.26
N THR A 58 1.79 10.42 -9.51
CA THR A 58 2.19 11.83 -9.59
C THR A 58 2.72 12.34 -8.25
N ASP A 59 2.12 11.95 -7.12
CA ASP A 59 2.61 12.33 -5.79
C ASP A 59 4.02 11.77 -5.52
N LEU A 60 4.27 10.51 -5.88
CA LEU A 60 5.60 9.90 -5.78
C LEU A 60 6.61 10.60 -6.67
N GLU A 61 6.24 10.89 -7.92
CA GLU A 61 7.11 11.61 -8.85
C GLU A 61 7.45 13.01 -8.34
N ALA A 62 6.45 13.75 -7.84
CA ALA A 62 6.63 15.08 -7.27
C ALA A 62 7.57 15.05 -6.06
N LEU A 63 7.40 14.08 -5.15
CA LEU A 63 8.29 13.91 -4.00
C LEU A 63 9.73 13.63 -4.44
N LEU A 64 9.94 12.67 -5.35
CA LEU A 64 11.28 12.31 -5.83
C LEU A 64 11.98 13.44 -6.58
N ARG A 65 11.23 14.30 -7.28
CA ARG A 65 11.77 15.50 -7.92
C ARG A 65 12.12 16.60 -6.92
N ALA A 66 11.30 16.77 -5.87
CA ALA A 66 11.53 17.78 -4.84
C ALA A 66 12.69 17.42 -3.91
N GLU A 67 12.99 16.13 -3.74
CA GLU A 67 13.96 15.62 -2.78
C GLU A 67 15.10 14.82 -3.45
N PRO A 68 15.94 15.46 -4.30
CA PRO A 68 17.00 14.77 -5.03
C PRO A 68 18.11 14.22 -4.10
N ALA A 69 18.22 14.73 -2.88
CA ALA A 69 19.20 14.34 -1.87
C ALA A 69 18.64 13.34 -0.84
N LEU A 70 17.62 12.56 -1.22
CA LEU A 70 16.99 11.51 -0.40
C LEU A 70 18.04 10.54 0.18
N ASP A 71 18.01 10.31 1.49
CA ASP A 71 18.87 9.32 2.12
C ASP A 71 18.32 7.91 1.85
N TRP A 72 18.80 7.31 0.75
CA TRP A 72 18.41 5.96 0.35
C TRP A 72 18.80 4.88 1.36
N GLY A 73 19.83 5.10 2.18
CA GLY A 73 20.19 4.18 3.26
C GLY A 73 19.08 4.13 4.31
N ALA A 74 18.63 5.31 4.74
CA ALA A 74 17.51 5.46 5.65
C ALA A 74 16.19 4.93 5.04
N VAL A 75 15.90 5.19 3.76
CA VAL A 75 14.73 4.63 3.07
C VAL A 75 14.71 3.11 3.17
N ILE A 76 15.82 2.44 2.83
CA ILE A 76 15.87 0.97 2.80
C ILE A 76 15.79 0.38 4.21
N SER A 77 16.51 0.95 5.19
CA SER A 77 16.44 0.52 6.59
C SER A 77 14.99 0.56 7.09
N ARG A 78 14.33 1.70 6.88
CA ARG A 78 12.96 1.92 7.37
C ARG A 78 11.93 1.12 6.60
N ALA A 79 12.12 0.91 5.31
CA ALA A 79 11.29 0.00 4.54
C ALA A 79 11.37 -1.43 5.09
N GLY A 80 12.54 -1.85 5.58
CA GLY A 80 12.71 -3.12 6.29
C GLY A 80 11.96 -3.14 7.63
N GLU A 81 12.19 -2.13 8.47
CA GLU A 81 11.53 -1.98 9.78
C GLU A 81 10.00 -1.99 9.69
N TRP A 82 9.44 -1.35 8.66
CA TRP A 82 7.99 -1.23 8.47
C TRP A 82 7.39 -2.35 7.63
N GLY A 83 8.21 -3.25 7.08
CA GLY A 83 7.76 -4.29 6.16
C GLY A 83 7.22 -3.74 4.83
N LEU A 84 7.73 -2.59 4.38
CA LEU A 84 7.31 -1.86 3.19
C LEU A 84 8.29 -1.96 2.01
N LEU A 85 9.30 -2.82 2.10
CA LEU A 85 10.29 -2.99 1.03
C LEU A 85 9.65 -3.35 -0.32
N ARG A 86 8.65 -4.25 -0.32
CA ARG A 86 7.93 -4.66 -1.54
C ARG A 86 7.01 -3.56 -2.10
N PRO A 87 6.16 -2.89 -1.28
CA PRO A 87 5.43 -1.70 -1.71
C PRO A 87 6.34 -0.66 -2.38
N LEU A 88 7.47 -0.34 -1.76
CA LEU A 88 8.46 0.59 -2.30
C LEU A 88 9.03 0.08 -3.64
N ALA A 89 9.50 -1.17 -3.68
CA ALA A 89 10.07 -1.75 -4.90
C ALA A 89 9.06 -1.79 -6.06
N TYR A 90 7.79 -2.10 -5.80
CA TYR A 90 6.75 -2.11 -6.83
C TYR A 90 6.42 -0.70 -7.32
N SER A 91 6.36 0.28 -6.41
CA SER A 91 6.16 1.69 -6.75
C SER A 91 7.27 2.19 -7.68
N LEU A 92 8.53 1.94 -7.33
CA LEU A 92 9.69 2.37 -8.12
C LEU A 92 9.82 1.61 -9.45
N ARG A 93 9.36 0.34 -9.53
CA ARG A 93 9.22 -0.37 -10.81
C ARG A 93 8.15 0.25 -11.70
N GLY A 94 7.01 0.65 -11.12
CA GLY A 94 5.95 1.35 -11.85
C GLY A 94 6.40 2.69 -12.43
N LEU A 95 7.30 3.40 -11.72
CA LEU A 95 7.95 4.63 -12.21
C LEU A 95 9.10 4.36 -13.21
N GLY A 96 9.46 3.09 -13.45
CA GLY A 96 10.54 2.70 -14.36
C GLY A 96 11.96 2.90 -13.81
N LEU A 97 12.14 3.07 -12.50
CA LEU A 97 13.46 3.29 -11.86
C LEU A 97 14.24 2.01 -11.58
N LEU A 98 13.58 0.86 -11.66
CA LEU A 98 14.13 -0.43 -11.26
C LEU A 98 14.28 -1.37 -12.45
N ASP A 99 13.15 -1.71 -13.08
CA ASP A 99 12.97 -2.36 -14.39
C ASP A 99 11.46 -2.26 -14.69
N GLY A 100 11.04 -1.81 -15.88
CA GLY A 100 9.60 -1.75 -16.22
C GLY A 100 9.20 -0.64 -17.19
N PRO A 101 7.91 -0.57 -17.57
CA PRO A 101 7.37 0.53 -18.36
C PRO A 101 7.48 1.86 -17.58
N ARG A 102 7.87 2.93 -18.27
CA ARG A 102 8.11 4.25 -17.66
C ARG A 102 6.80 5.02 -17.54
N PHE A 103 6.20 5.05 -16.36
CA PHE A 103 5.21 6.09 -16.02
C PHE A 103 5.96 7.31 -15.46
N GLY A 104 6.02 8.40 -16.24
CA GLY A 104 6.52 9.69 -15.75
C GLY A 104 7.93 9.66 -15.14
N ALA A 105 8.87 8.90 -15.70
CA ALA A 105 10.15 8.64 -15.06
C ALA A 105 10.93 9.94 -14.73
N PRO A 106 11.15 10.28 -13.44
CA PRO A 106 12.14 11.30 -13.11
C PRO A 106 13.53 10.76 -13.49
N ALA A 107 14.41 11.64 -13.97
CA ALA A 107 15.81 11.28 -14.23
C ALA A 107 16.55 11.12 -12.89
N LEU A 108 16.27 10.02 -12.19
CA LEU A 108 16.84 9.70 -10.88
C LEU A 108 17.67 8.42 -10.98
N ALA A 109 18.96 8.53 -10.68
CA ALA A 109 19.83 7.37 -10.55
C ALA A 109 19.80 6.85 -9.12
N LEU A 110 19.27 5.64 -8.93
CA LEU A 110 19.29 4.99 -7.62
C LEU A 110 20.73 4.57 -7.25
N PRO A 111 21.20 4.82 -6.02
CA PRO A 111 22.47 4.28 -5.53
C PRO A 111 22.51 2.75 -5.67
N ALA A 112 23.69 2.20 -6.00
CA ALA A 112 23.83 0.77 -6.31
C ALA A 112 23.33 -0.15 -5.18
N ALA A 113 23.62 0.20 -3.93
CA ALA A 113 23.16 -0.55 -2.76
C ALA A 113 21.62 -0.56 -2.64
N ALA A 114 20.98 0.60 -2.80
CA ALA A 114 19.53 0.72 -2.76
C ALA A 114 18.87 -0.03 -3.93
N ARG A 115 19.42 0.11 -5.14
CA ARG A 115 18.98 -0.65 -6.31
C ARG A 115 19.07 -2.15 -6.07
N GLY A 116 20.17 -2.63 -5.48
CA GLY A 116 20.36 -4.04 -5.12
C GLY A 116 19.29 -4.57 -4.15
N ALA A 117 19.05 -3.85 -3.06
CA ALA A 117 18.03 -4.20 -2.07
C ALA A 117 16.62 -4.26 -2.67
N LEU A 118 16.26 -3.27 -3.48
CA LEU A 118 14.95 -3.21 -4.15
C LEU A 118 14.81 -4.25 -5.27
N MET A 119 15.92 -4.59 -5.92
CA MET A 119 15.97 -5.67 -6.91
C MET A 119 15.77 -7.04 -6.29
N ALA A 120 16.22 -7.26 -5.05
CA ALA A 120 16.01 -8.52 -4.33
C ALA A 120 14.52 -8.77 -4.03
N ALA A 121 13.74 -7.71 -3.83
CA ALA A 121 12.28 -7.74 -3.68
C ALA A 121 11.54 -7.99 -5.04
N ARG A 122 11.92 -9.06 -5.76
CA ARG A 122 11.32 -9.38 -7.07
C ARG A 122 9.86 -9.80 -6.92
N PRO A 123 8.96 -9.34 -7.81
CA PRO A 123 7.59 -9.85 -7.85
C PRO A 123 7.58 -11.32 -8.28
N GLY A 124 6.98 -12.16 -7.44
CA GLY A 124 6.70 -13.56 -7.77
C GLY A 124 5.61 -13.67 -8.85
N PRO A 125 5.29 -14.89 -9.32
CA PRO A 125 4.26 -15.09 -10.34
C PRO A 125 2.89 -14.49 -9.96
N LEU A 126 2.50 -14.66 -8.69
CA LEU A 126 1.26 -14.10 -8.17
C LEU A 126 1.28 -12.56 -8.15
N ASP A 127 2.39 -11.96 -7.69
CA ASP A 127 2.54 -10.49 -7.68
C ASP A 127 2.44 -9.92 -9.09
N ARG A 128 3.10 -10.57 -10.06
CA ARG A 128 3.03 -10.15 -11.47
C ARG A 128 1.61 -10.23 -12.01
N LEU A 129 0.88 -11.30 -11.70
CA LEU A 129 -0.52 -11.42 -12.09
C LEU A 129 -1.36 -10.29 -11.46
N LEU A 130 -1.23 -10.06 -10.16
CA LEU A 130 -1.98 -9.02 -9.44
C LEU A 130 -1.67 -7.62 -9.96
N LEU A 131 -0.38 -7.31 -10.15
CA LEU A 131 0.08 -6.04 -10.74
C LEU A 131 -0.40 -5.88 -12.20
N SER A 132 -0.46 -6.97 -12.97
CA SER A 132 -1.01 -6.92 -14.33
C SER A 132 -2.51 -6.65 -14.35
N LEU A 133 -3.27 -7.20 -13.39
CA LEU A 133 -4.70 -6.95 -13.24
C LEU A 133 -4.96 -5.51 -12.80
N ALA A 134 -4.13 -5.00 -11.88
CA ALA A 134 -4.11 -3.62 -11.46
C ALA A 134 -3.87 -2.65 -12.62
N GLY A 135 -2.82 -2.86 -13.41
CA GLY A 135 -2.50 -2.00 -14.56
C GLY A 135 -3.53 -2.07 -15.70
N ARG A 136 -4.29 -3.17 -15.79
CA ARG A 136 -5.38 -3.36 -16.77
C ARG A 136 -6.73 -2.89 -16.27
N SER A 137 -6.82 -2.42 -15.02
CA SER A 137 -8.05 -1.85 -14.47
C SER A 137 -8.40 -0.59 -15.26
N THR A 138 -9.18 -0.74 -16.32
CA THR A 138 -9.90 0.37 -16.92
C THR A 138 -10.76 0.93 -15.80
N ARG A 139 -10.50 2.17 -15.37
CA ARG A 139 -11.46 2.89 -14.53
C ARG A 139 -12.79 2.79 -15.26
N LEU A 140 -13.73 2.02 -14.69
CA LEU A 140 -15.12 2.12 -15.09
C LEU A 140 -15.50 3.56 -14.77
N ARG A 141 -15.66 4.33 -15.83
CA ARG A 141 -15.94 5.76 -15.78
C ARG A 141 -17.31 5.91 -15.12
N GLY A 142 -17.35 6.45 -13.90
CA GLY A 142 -18.59 7.00 -13.33
C GLY A 142 -19.10 6.45 -12.00
N GLU A 143 -18.49 5.45 -11.36
CA GLU A 143 -19.15 4.81 -10.21
C GLU A 143 -18.36 4.92 -8.90
N LYS A 144 -18.95 5.64 -7.95
CA LYS A 144 -18.75 5.46 -6.51
C LYS A 144 -19.37 4.11 -6.10
N GLU A 145 -18.80 3.00 -6.53
CA GLU A 145 -19.03 1.71 -5.86
C GLU A 145 -17.68 1.04 -5.61
N GLU A 146 -17.08 1.37 -4.46
CA GLU A 146 -15.86 0.76 -3.90
C GLU A 146 -15.90 -0.78 -3.83
N TRP A 147 -17.07 -1.38 -4.02
CA TRP A 147 -17.37 -2.80 -3.80
C TRP A 147 -17.18 -3.71 -5.01
N GLU A 148 -17.07 -3.17 -6.23
CA GLU A 148 -16.91 -3.99 -7.42
C GLU A 148 -15.47 -4.41 -7.71
N ARG A 149 -14.50 -3.78 -7.04
CA ARG A 149 -13.09 -4.04 -7.30
C ARG A 149 -12.64 -5.31 -6.57
N PRO A 150 -12.02 -6.27 -7.28
CA PRO A 150 -11.32 -7.33 -6.59
C PRO A 150 -10.32 -6.69 -5.61
N PRO A 151 -10.16 -7.21 -4.38
CA PRO A 151 -9.28 -6.65 -3.36
C PRO A 151 -7.81 -6.96 -3.69
N ILE A 152 -7.37 -6.53 -4.86
CA ILE A 152 -6.01 -6.68 -5.38
C ILE A 152 -5.04 -6.09 -4.36
N ALA A 153 -5.37 -4.94 -3.78
CA ALA A 153 -4.63 -4.33 -2.68
C ALA A 153 -4.40 -5.29 -1.50
N ASN A 154 -5.44 -5.98 -1.01
CA ASN A 154 -5.28 -6.92 0.11
C ASN A 154 -4.45 -8.13 -0.29
N LEU A 155 -4.56 -8.60 -1.53
CA LEU A 155 -3.76 -9.71 -2.04
C LEU A 155 -2.28 -9.33 -2.24
N LEU A 156 -2.02 -8.10 -2.69
CA LEU A 156 -0.67 -7.53 -2.77
C LEU A 156 -0.08 -7.30 -1.37
N TRP A 157 -0.89 -6.84 -0.42
CA TRP A 157 -0.48 -6.71 0.97
C TRP A 157 -0.20 -8.08 1.62
N LEU A 158 -1.00 -9.09 1.30
CA LEU A 158 -0.76 -10.46 1.73
C LEU A 158 0.53 -11.01 1.13
N SER A 159 0.76 -10.75 -0.15
CA SER A 159 1.95 -11.22 -0.82
C SER A 159 3.19 -10.54 -0.27
N SER A 160 3.11 -9.27 0.14
CA SER A 160 4.23 -8.51 0.68
C SER A 160 4.68 -8.94 2.08
N ARG A 161 3.82 -9.58 2.88
CA ARG A 161 4.18 -10.09 4.21
C ARG A 161 5.11 -11.31 4.13
N GLU A 162 6.13 -11.31 4.96
CA GLU A 162 7.04 -12.44 5.15
C GLU A 162 6.53 -13.41 6.21
N GLY A 163 6.72 -14.71 5.98
CA GLY A 163 6.30 -15.77 6.90
C GLY A 163 4.83 -16.20 6.78
N LEU A 164 4.54 -17.47 7.07
CA LEU A 164 3.19 -18.04 7.02
C LEU A 164 2.28 -17.47 8.11
N GLY A 165 2.81 -17.21 9.30
CA GLY A 165 2.04 -16.64 10.41
C GLY A 165 1.49 -15.25 10.12
N ALA A 166 2.31 -14.35 9.58
CA ALA A 166 1.87 -13.01 9.21
C ALA A 166 0.81 -13.04 8.09
N LYS A 167 0.95 -13.98 7.14
CA LYS A 167 -0.04 -14.20 6.07
C LYS A 167 -1.36 -14.72 6.62
N LEU A 168 -1.33 -15.72 7.51
CA LEU A 168 -2.53 -16.24 8.16
C LEU A 168 -3.21 -15.17 9.03
N GLY A 169 -2.44 -14.38 9.77
CA GLY A 169 -2.96 -13.26 10.56
C GLY A 169 -3.67 -12.21 9.69
N LEU A 170 -3.08 -11.85 8.54
CA LEU A 170 -3.72 -10.92 7.62
C LEU A 170 -4.98 -11.51 6.97
N LEU A 171 -4.94 -12.79 6.56
CA LEU A 171 -6.12 -13.48 6.03
C LEU A 171 -7.24 -13.54 7.08
N TRP A 172 -6.88 -13.79 8.34
CA TRP A 172 -7.80 -13.78 9.45
C TRP A 172 -8.43 -12.40 9.65
N GLU A 173 -7.63 -11.34 9.68
CA GLU A 173 -8.12 -9.97 9.80
C GLU A 173 -8.99 -9.54 8.60
N ALA A 174 -8.65 -9.99 7.40
CA ALA A 174 -9.43 -9.72 6.20
C ALA A 174 -10.76 -10.49 6.14
N ALA A 175 -10.80 -11.70 6.71
CA ALA A 175 -11.99 -12.56 6.81
C ALA A 175 -12.89 -12.16 7.98
N PHE A 176 -12.29 -11.72 9.09
CA PHE A 176 -12.97 -11.33 10.32
C PHE A 176 -12.55 -9.92 10.76
N PRO A 177 -12.97 -8.86 10.03
CA PRO A 177 -12.57 -7.50 10.34
C PRO A 177 -13.09 -7.04 11.71
N ARG A 178 -12.36 -6.11 12.33
CA ARG A 178 -12.80 -5.42 13.55
C ARG A 178 -14.04 -4.56 13.28
N HIS A 179 -14.73 -4.15 14.34
CA HIS A 179 -15.99 -3.41 14.24
C HIS A 179 -15.83 -2.08 13.48
N GLU A 180 -14.71 -1.39 13.69
CA GLU A 180 -14.39 -0.12 13.05
C GLU A 180 -14.19 -0.31 11.55
N VAL A 181 -13.49 -1.39 11.18
CA VAL A 181 -13.23 -1.77 9.79
C VAL A 181 -14.52 -2.24 9.11
N MET A 182 -15.37 -3.00 9.81
CA MET A 182 -16.70 -3.38 9.30
C MET A 182 -17.58 -2.16 9.00
N GLY A 183 -17.48 -1.10 9.81
CA GLY A 183 -18.17 0.17 9.55
C GLY A 183 -17.72 0.88 8.28
N GLN A 184 -16.45 0.71 7.89
CA GLN A 184 -15.91 1.23 6.64
C GLN A 184 -16.30 0.34 5.45
N ILE A 185 -16.39 -0.98 5.66
CA ILE A 185 -16.70 -1.97 4.62
C ILE A 185 -18.20 -2.03 4.32
N TYR A 186 -19.07 -1.88 5.31
CA TYR A 186 -20.49 -2.05 5.08
C TYR A 186 -21.24 -0.78 5.48
N PRO A 187 -21.68 0.04 4.49
CA PRO A 187 -22.58 1.15 4.76
C PRO A 187 -23.81 0.62 5.53
N GLY A 188 -24.06 1.19 6.71
CA GLY A 188 -25.14 0.73 7.60
C GLY A 188 -24.77 -0.43 8.54
N TYR A 189 -23.49 -0.76 8.68
CA TYR A 189 -23.02 -1.69 9.71
C TYR A 189 -23.54 -1.30 11.10
N ARG A 190 -24.13 -2.27 11.80
CA ARG A 190 -24.52 -2.15 13.21
C ARG A 190 -23.86 -3.26 14.00
N PRO A 191 -23.23 -2.99 15.16
CA PRO A 191 -22.59 -4.03 15.97
C PRO A 191 -23.52 -5.20 16.31
N ALA A 192 -24.81 -4.94 16.56
CA ALA A 192 -25.83 -5.96 16.80
C ALA A 192 -26.05 -6.93 15.62
N LEU A 193 -25.73 -6.51 14.39
CA LEU A 193 -25.88 -7.32 13.17
C LEU A 193 -24.55 -7.93 12.71
N ARG A 194 -23.53 -7.99 13.56
CA ARG A 194 -22.19 -8.45 13.18
C ARG A 194 -22.18 -9.83 12.51
N GLY A 195 -22.94 -10.78 13.04
CA GLY A 195 -23.02 -12.13 12.48
C GLY A 195 -23.49 -12.13 11.02
N TRP A 196 -24.51 -11.32 10.69
CA TRP A 196 -25.01 -11.16 9.33
C TRP A 196 -23.94 -10.57 8.39
N PHE A 197 -23.24 -9.52 8.82
CA PHE A 197 -22.18 -8.91 8.02
C PHE A 197 -20.97 -9.83 7.83
N LEU A 198 -20.66 -10.70 8.80
CA LEU A 198 -19.63 -11.73 8.65
C LEU A 198 -20.04 -12.80 7.62
N LEU A 199 -21.31 -13.24 7.63
CA LEU A 199 -21.83 -14.16 6.61
C LEU A 199 -21.79 -13.52 5.21
N ARG A 200 -22.21 -12.25 5.10
CA ARG A 200 -22.11 -11.47 3.86
C ARG A 200 -20.65 -11.39 3.38
N ARG A 201 -19.71 -11.12 4.29
CA ARG A 201 -18.27 -11.09 4.00
C ARG A 201 -17.74 -12.41 3.47
N ALA A 202 -18.14 -13.53 4.08
CA ALA A 202 -17.75 -14.86 3.60
C ALA A 202 -18.26 -15.12 2.17
N ALA A 203 -19.50 -14.74 1.87
CA ALA A 203 -20.07 -14.84 0.53
C ALA A 203 -19.33 -13.97 -0.50
N ASP A 204 -18.96 -12.73 -0.13
CA ASP A 204 -18.18 -11.82 -0.99
C ASP A 204 -16.79 -12.41 -1.31
N LEU A 205 -16.09 -12.95 -0.30
CA LEU A 205 -14.80 -13.60 -0.48
C LEU A 205 -14.89 -14.85 -1.36
N LEU A 206 -15.95 -15.66 -1.21
CA LEU A 206 -16.19 -16.82 -2.05
C LEU A 206 -16.42 -16.41 -3.52
N ARG A 207 -17.26 -15.41 -3.77
CA ARG A 207 -17.50 -14.87 -5.13
C ARG A 207 -16.21 -14.39 -5.77
N LEU A 208 -15.36 -13.70 -5.01
CA LEU A 208 -14.05 -13.28 -5.47
C LEU A 208 -13.17 -14.47 -5.84
N ALA A 209 -13.07 -15.47 -4.96
CA ALA A 209 -12.27 -16.67 -5.21
C ALA A 209 -12.70 -17.38 -6.50
N LEU A 210 -14.02 -17.51 -6.73
CA LEU A 210 -14.57 -18.08 -7.96
C LEU A 210 -14.24 -17.25 -9.19
N ARG A 211 -14.32 -15.91 -9.12
CA ARG A 211 -13.93 -15.01 -10.22
C ARG A 211 -12.44 -15.13 -10.57
N LEU A 212 -11.58 -15.22 -9.56
CA LEU A 212 -10.14 -15.42 -9.75
C LEU A 212 -9.85 -16.79 -10.39
N ALA A 213 -10.48 -17.86 -9.89
CA ALA A 213 -10.35 -19.20 -10.46
C ALA A 213 -10.81 -19.25 -11.93
N ALA A 214 -11.94 -18.63 -12.26
CA ALA A 214 -12.45 -18.56 -13.63
C ALA A 214 -11.51 -17.77 -14.57
N ARG A 215 -10.89 -16.68 -14.10
CA ARG A 215 -9.91 -15.92 -14.90
C ARG A 215 -8.60 -16.69 -15.10
N LEU A 216 -8.13 -17.41 -14.08
CA LEU A 216 -6.96 -18.27 -14.18
C LEU A 216 -7.20 -19.45 -15.14
N GLY A 217 -8.41 -20.00 -15.17
CA GLY A 217 -8.80 -21.09 -16.07
C GLY A 217 -8.90 -20.70 -17.54
N ARG A 218 -9.19 -19.44 -17.87
CA ARG A 218 -9.27 -18.93 -19.26
C ARG A 218 -7.93 -18.47 -19.83
N GLY A 219 -6.87 -18.43 -19.02
CA GLY A 219 -5.52 -18.03 -19.42
C GLY A 219 -4.58 -19.21 -19.75
N ARG A 220 -5.13 -20.43 -19.83
CA ARG A 220 -4.49 -21.64 -20.35
C ARG A 220 -5.10 -21.99 -21.68
#